data_AF-A0A117M3D7-F1
#
_entry.id   AF-A0A117M3D7-F1
#
_cell.length_a   1.000
_cell.length_b   1.000
_cell.length_c   1.000
_cell.angle_alpha   90.00
_cell.angle_beta   90.00
_cell.angle_gamma   90.00
#
_symmetry.space_group_name_H-M   'P 1'
#
loop_
_entity.id
_entity.type
_entity.pdbx_description
1 polymer ?
#
loop_
_entity_poly.entity_id
_entity_poly.type
_entity_poly.pdbx_seq_one_letter_code
_entity_poly.pdbx_strand_id
1 'polypeptide(L)'
;EKILACLKETQKKSVICFMGDDPRKDEGELFYTTELEECAVVAEALIKGRDVSMARDKLKAEYVKLAEKRSVSAVHGKYVRGLFTGGTLCYEAQYIAQAHINPIYGNAPLREDLKLENSLKPVGHSFIDYGEDEFTQGRLHPMIDPSFRAEQVKQQSEDRSVAVILFDVVLGYGSADNPSFDVVEAIKSVNRETKPIYIAYVCGTDGDPQDLGRQRTLLEEAGVIVCESNARAALLAASLVSRKER
;
A
#
# COMPACT_ATOMS: atom_id res chain seq x y z
N GLU A 1 -2.71 15.48 21.66
CA GLU A 1 -3.44 16.54 22.43
C GLU A 1 -3.17 17.95 21.92
N LYS A 2 -1.91 18.43 21.85
CA LYS A 2 -1.60 19.81 21.38
C LYS A 2 -2.16 20.15 19.99
N ILE A 3 -2.05 19.23 19.03
CA ILE A 3 -2.61 19.40 17.67
C ILE A 3 -4.14 19.55 17.72
N LEU A 4 -4.82 18.72 18.52
CA LEU A 4 -6.28 18.75 18.63
C LEU A 4 -6.79 20.05 19.26
N ALA A 5 -6.09 20.56 20.28
CA ALA A 5 -6.41 21.86 20.88
C ALA A 5 -6.34 22.98 19.84
N CYS A 6 -5.25 23.03 19.07
CA CYS A 6 -5.07 24.00 17.99
C CYS A 6 -6.18 23.90 16.93
N LEU A 7 -6.54 22.69 16.49
CA LEU A 7 -7.60 22.49 15.51
C LEU A 7 -8.97 22.96 16.02
N LYS A 8 -9.29 22.72 17.30
CA LYS A 8 -10.54 23.19 17.94
C LYS A 8 -10.64 24.71 17.95
N GLU A 9 -9.52 25.42 18.14
CA GLU A 9 -9.47 26.89 18.11
C GLU A 9 -9.76 27.47 16.71
N THR A 10 -9.48 26.73 15.63
CA THR A 10 -9.70 27.23 14.27
C THR A 10 -11.17 27.37 13.88
N GLN A 11 -12.07 26.65 14.56
CA GLN A 11 -13.50 26.52 14.21
C GLN A 11 -13.77 26.02 12.78
N LYS A 12 -12.75 25.45 12.12
CA LYS A 12 -12.87 24.86 10.78
C LYS A 12 -13.07 23.36 10.89
N LYS A 13 -13.88 22.81 9.97
CA LYS A 13 -13.94 21.38 9.69
C LYS A 13 -12.55 20.84 9.42
N SER A 14 -12.11 19.89 10.24
CA SER A 14 -10.77 19.32 10.19
C SER A 14 -10.86 17.80 10.13
N VAL A 15 -10.25 17.20 9.10
CA VAL A 15 -10.15 15.74 8.97
C VAL A 15 -8.75 15.31 9.37
N ILE A 16 -8.64 14.32 10.24
CA ILE A 16 -7.40 13.91 10.87
C ILE A 16 -7.22 12.42 10.67
N CYS A 17 -6.15 12.02 10.00
CA CYS A 17 -5.76 10.62 9.86
C CYS A 17 -4.76 10.24 10.97
N PHE A 18 -5.22 9.52 11.98
CA PHE A 18 -4.35 8.87 12.97
C PHE A 18 -4.21 7.40 12.59
N MET A 19 -3.29 7.14 11.66
CA MET A 19 -3.05 5.81 11.13
C MET A 19 -2.42 4.90 12.17
N GLY A 20 -3.00 3.71 12.37
CA GLY A 20 -2.54 2.77 13.40
C GLY A 20 -3.15 2.97 14.79
N ASP A 21 -3.91 4.06 15.01
CA ASP A 21 -4.65 4.28 16.26
C ASP A 21 -6.01 3.57 16.25
N ASP A 22 -6.56 3.33 17.43
CA ASP A 22 -7.94 2.88 17.58
C ASP A 22 -8.93 3.89 16.96
N PRO A 23 -9.99 3.42 16.25
CA PRO A 23 -11.01 4.29 15.70
C PRO A 23 -11.64 5.19 16.77
N ARG A 24 -11.72 6.49 16.46
CA ARG A 24 -12.33 7.51 17.34
C ARG A 24 -13.63 8.02 16.72
N LYS A 25 -14.58 8.41 17.57
CA LYS A 25 -15.79 9.09 17.11
C LYS A 25 -15.48 10.53 16.75
N ASP A 26 -16.14 11.04 15.71
CA ASP A 26 -16.08 12.46 15.35
C ASP A 26 -16.54 13.35 16.52
N GLU A 27 -15.90 14.51 16.68
CA GLU A 27 -16.15 15.46 17.78
C GLU A 27 -16.38 16.87 17.22
N GLY A 28 -17.65 17.27 17.08
CA GLY A 28 -17.99 18.59 16.55
C GLY A 28 -17.48 18.76 15.11
N GLU A 29 -16.53 19.67 14.92
CA GLU A 29 -15.89 19.92 13.60
C GLU A 29 -14.64 19.07 13.35
N LEU A 30 -14.30 18.14 14.25
CA LEU A 30 -13.18 17.21 14.09
C LEU A 30 -13.66 15.84 13.62
N PHE A 31 -13.12 15.40 12.49
CA PHE A 31 -13.41 14.12 11.88
C PHE A 31 -12.18 13.23 11.94
N TYR A 32 -12.29 12.06 12.56
CA TYR A 32 -11.16 11.16 12.75
C TYR A 32 -11.23 9.98 11.77
N THR A 33 -10.09 9.64 11.19
CA THR A 33 -9.94 8.50 10.27
C THR A 33 -8.67 7.73 10.62
N THR A 34 -8.61 6.48 10.18
CA THR A 34 -7.45 5.60 10.43
C THR A 34 -6.70 5.21 9.15
N GLU A 35 -7.23 5.59 7.98
CA GLU A 35 -6.69 5.27 6.66
C GLU A 35 -6.65 6.51 5.77
N LEU A 36 -5.73 6.55 4.79
CA LEU A 36 -5.58 7.64 3.83
C LEU A 36 -6.79 7.76 2.91
N GLU A 37 -7.31 6.65 2.39
CA GLU A 37 -8.49 6.67 1.53
C GLU A 37 -9.72 7.15 2.32
N GLU A 38 -9.91 6.67 3.55
CA GLU A 38 -10.98 7.15 4.42
C GLU A 38 -10.85 8.66 4.65
N CYS A 39 -9.64 9.16 4.96
CA CYS A 39 -9.37 10.58 5.13
C CYS A 39 -9.80 11.39 3.90
N ALA A 40 -9.42 10.93 2.70
CA ALA A 40 -9.80 11.57 1.44
C ALA A 40 -11.31 11.56 1.21
N VAL A 41 -11.98 10.42 1.47
CA VAL A 41 -13.45 10.28 1.33
C VAL A 41 -14.20 11.19 2.28
N VAL A 42 -13.76 11.28 3.54
CA VAL A 42 -14.36 12.17 4.54
C VAL A 42 -14.15 13.64 4.15
N ALA A 43 -12.93 14.02 3.74
CA ALA A 43 -12.65 15.37 3.27
C ALA A 43 -13.52 15.75 2.06
N GLU A 44 -13.64 14.85 1.08
CA GLU A 44 -14.48 15.06 -0.10
C GLU A 44 -15.98 15.18 0.26
N ALA A 45 -16.47 14.38 1.20
CA ALA A 45 -17.85 14.46 1.69
C ALA A 45 -18.12 15.84 2.31
N LEU A 46 -17.21 16.34 3.15
CA LEU A 46 -17.34 17.65 3.79
C LEU A 46 -17.31 18.80 2.76
N ILE A 47 -16.39 18.75 1.80
CA ILE A 47 -16.30 19.77 0.73
C ILE A 47 -17.58 19.82 -0.10
N LYS A 48 -18.17 18.66 -0.39
CA LYS A 48 -19.41 18.54 -1.19
C LYS A 48 -20.69 18.67 -0.38
N GLY A 49 -20.60 18.93 0.94
CA GLY A 49 -21.77 19.01 1.83
C GLY A 49 -22.58 17.71 1.92
N ARG A 50 -21.94 16.56 1.73
CA ARG A 50 -22.56 15.23 1.82
C ARG A 50 -22.46 14.67 3.23
N ASP A 51 -23.31 13.69 3.52
CA ASP A 51 -23.27 12.96 4.79
C ASP A 51 -21.99 12.10 4.90
N VAL A 52 -21.21 12.33 5.95
CA VAL A 52 -19.94 11.65 6.20
C VAL A 52 -20.14 10.18 6.57
N SER A 53 -21.20 9.86 7.34
CA SER A 53 -21.48 8.47 7.72
C SER A 53 -21.80 7.64 6.49
N MET A 54 -22.66 8.14 5.61
CA MET A 54 -22.99 7.48 4.34
C MET A 54 -21.75 7.30 3.45
N ALA A 55 -20.85 8.28 3.42
CA ALA A 55 -19.61 8.18 2.65
C ALA A 55 -18.69 7.05 3.19
N ARG A 56 -18.54 6.95 4.52
CA ARG A 56 -17.80 5.86 5.17
C ARG A 56 -18.47 4.50 4.94
N ASP A 57 -19.79 4.42 5.06
CA ASP A 57 -20.53 3.16 4.84
C ASP A 57 -20.39 2.67 3.39
N LYS A 58 -20.41 3.60 2.43
CA LYS A 58 -20.14 3.30 1.02
C LYS A 58 -18.72 2.75 0.84
N LEU A 59 -17.71 3.41 1.42
CA LEU A 59 -16.31 2.97 1.35
C LEU A 59 -16.15 1.55 1.91
N LYS A 60 -16.71 1.27 3.10
CA LYS A 60 -16.69 -0.05 3.71
C LYS A 60 -17.34 -1.12 2.82
N ALA A 61 -18.49 -0.80 2.21
CA ALA A 61 -19.16 -1.71 1.30
C ALA A 61 -18.32 -2.00 0.03
N GLU A 62 -17.55 -1.01 -0.46
CA GLU A 62 -16.62 -1.21 -1.57
C GLU A 62 -15.44 -2.10 -1.20
N TYR A 63 -14.88 -1.92 0.00
CA TYR A 63 -13.84 -2.80 0.55
C TYR A 63 -14.29 -4.26 0.66
N VAL A 64 -15.49 -4.50 1.23
CA VAL A 64 -16.05 -5.86 1.33
C VAL A 64 -16.18 -6.50 -0.07
N LYS A 65 -16.75 -5.76 -1.02
CA LYS A 65 -16.89 -6.23 -2.41
C LYS A 65 -15.54 -6.54 -3.05
N LEU A 66 -14.50 -5.74 -2.78
CA LEU A 66 -13.17 -5.98 -3.31
C LEU A 66 -12.57 -7.28 -2.78
N ALA A 67 -12.68 -7.52 -1.48
CA ALA A 67 -12.22 -8.75 -0.83
C ALA A 67 -12.98 -10.00 -1.32
N GLU A 68 -14.27 -9.88 -1.66
CA GLU A 68 -15.08 -11.00 -2.15
C GLU A 68 -14.83 -11.34 -3.62
N LYS A 69 -14.65 -10.32 -4.48
CA LYS A 69 -14.57 -10.45 -5.94
C LYS A 69 -13.43 -11.33 -6.45
N ARG A 70 -12.41 -11.59 -5.64
CA ARG A 70 -11.20 -12.32 -6.06
C ARG A 70 -10.96 -13.62 -5.32
N SER A 71 -12.04 -14.29 -4.94
CA SER A 71 -12.09 -15.71 -4.59
C SER A 71 -11.74 -16.65 -5.80
N VAL A 72 -10.78 -16.27 -6.67
CA VAL A 72 -10.62 -16.85 -8.01
C VAL A 72 -9.23 -17.46 -8.22
N SER A 73 -9.22 -18.75 -8.58
CA SER A 73 -8.11 -19.56 -9.12
C SER A 73 -6.86 -19.73 -8.24
N ALA A 74 -6.18 -20.85 -8.38
CA ALA A 74 -5.12 -21.31 -7.49
C ALA A 74 -4.01 -20.25 -7.30
N VAL A 75 -4.07 -19.49 -6.21
CA VAL A 75 -2.95 -18.68 -5.76
C VAL A 75 -1.83 -19.65 -5.38
N HIS A 76 -0.71 -19.58 -6.08
CA HIS A 76 0.44 -20.45 -5.83
C HIS A 76 1.43 -19.76 -4.90
N GLY A 77 1.59 -20.34 -3.71
CA GLY A 77 2.35 -19.75 -2.62
C GLY A 77 1.45 -19.50 -1.42
N LYS A 78 2.02 -18.90 -0.37
CA LYS A 78 1.30 -18.61 0.87
C LYS A 78 1.49 -17.16 1.33
N TYR A 79 2.53 -16.50 0.86
CA TYR A 79 2.99 -15.27 1.47
C TYR A 79 2.81 -14.04 0.59
N VAL A 80 2.64 -12.90 1.26
CA VAL A 80 2.66 -11.57 0.64
C VAL A 80 4.04 -10.97 0.89
N ARG A 81 4.61 -10.37 -0.15
CA ARG A 81 5.81 -9.54 -0.07
C ARG A 81 5.40 -8.11 -0.44
N GLY A 82 5.38 -7.23 0.55
CA GLY A 82 5.24 -5.80 0.38
C GLY A 82 6.60 -5.17 0.11
N LEU A 83 6.76 -4.49 -1.01
CA LEU A 83 8.02 -3.93 -1.52
C LEU A 83 7.84 -2.44 -1.77
N PHE A 84 7.96 -1.64 -0.70
CA PHE A 84 7.53 -0.25 -0.71
C PHE A 84 8.70 0.73 -0.85
N THR A 85 8.40 1.89 -1.43
CA THR A 85 9.30 3.05 -1.48
C THR A 85 8.84 4.21 -0.62
N GLY A 86 7.54 4.30 -0.33
CA GLY A 86 6.97 5.25 0.62
C GLY A 86 6.67 4.60 1.97
N GLY A 87 7.34 5.04 3.03
CA GLY A 87 7.17 4.48 4.37
C GLY A 87 5.75 4.58 4.93
N THR A 88 5.06 5.70 4.73
CA THR A 88 3.64 5.84 5.14
C THR A 88 2.74 4.84 4.41
N LEU A 89 3.01 4.57 3.13
CA LEU A 89 2.25 3.58 2.35
C LEU A 89 2.54 2.16 2.84
N CYS A 90 3.80 1.87 3.18
CA CYS A 90 4.20 0.61 3.80
C CYS A 90 3.48 0.41 5.15
N TYR A 91 3.49 1.42 6.02
CA TYR A 91 2.84 1.40 7.33
C TYR A 91 1.33 1.19 7.20
N GLU A 92 0.65 1.95 6.33
CA GLU A 92 -0.78 1.78 6.08
C GLU A 92 -1.10 0.36 5.59
N ALA A 93 -0.29 -0.15 4.67
CA ALA A 93 -0.49 -1.47 4.10
C ALA A 93 -0.34 -2.56 5.17
N GLN A 94 0.63 -2.43 6.09
CA GLN A 94 0.76 -3.32 7.24
C GLN A 94 -0.49 -3.24 8.14
N TYR A 95 -0.94 -2.02 8.45
CA TYR A 95 -2.08 -1.76 9.34
C TYR A 95 -3.39 -2.36 8.82
N ILE A 96 -3.60 -2.30 7.51
CA ILE A 96 -4.78 -2.89 6.88
C ILE A 96 -4.63 -4.40 6.73
N ALA A 97 -3.46 -4.89 6.32
CA ALA A 97 -3.24 -6.30 6.05
C ALA A 97 -3.29 -7.17 7.32
N GLN A 98 -2.88 -6.64 8.49
CA GLN A 98 -2.88 -7.38 9.76
C GLN A 98 -4.29 -7.81 10.21
N ALA A 99 -5.37 -7.24 9.67
CA ALA A 99 -6.72 -7.73 9.94
C ALA A 99 -7.01 -9.10 9.28
N HIS A 100 -6.19 -9.50 8.29
CA HIS A 100 -6.42 -10.68 7.44
C HIS A 100 -5.28 -11.68 7.45
N ILE A 101 -4.04 -11.22 7.60
CA ILE A 101 -2.84 -12.06 7.60
C ILE A 101 -1.95 -11.70 8.78
N ASN A 102 -1.52 -12.72 9.53
CA ASN A 102 -0.59 -12.56 10.64
C ASN A 102 0.34 -13.78 10.73
N PRO A 103 1.57 -13.61 11.23
CA PRO A 103 2.24 -12.32 11.47
C PRO A 103 2.75 -11.65 10.18
N ILE A 104 2.94 -10.33 10.22
CA ILE A 104 3.60 -9.54 9.16
C ILE A 104 4.93 -9.02 9.70
N TYR A 105 6.03 -9.46 9.10
CA TYR A 105 7.38 -9.00 9.45
C TYR A 105 7.80 -7.78 8.62
N GLY A 106 8.78 -7.02 9.09
CA GLY A 106 9.31 -5.89 8.33
C GLY A 106 10.58 -5.29 8.93
N ASN A 107 11.16 -4.32 8.25
CA ASN A 107 12.28 -3.52 8.76
C ASN A 107 11.80 -2.37 9.67
N ALA A 108 10.61 -1.84 9.39
CA ALA A 108 9.84 -0.91 10.22
C ALA A 108 8.44 -1.48 10.51
N PRO A 109 8.34 -2.55 11.33
CA PRO A 109 7.07 -3.21 11.60
C PRO A 109 6.18 -2.41 12.57
N LEU A 110 4.86 -2.66 12.54
CA LEU A 110 3.92 -2.11 13.54
C LEU A 110 4.23 -2.54 14.99
N ARG A 111 4.87 -3.70 15.15
CA ARG A 111 5.32 -4.22 16.45
C ARG A 111 6.79 -4.58 16.38
N GLU A 112 7.55 -4.14 17.38
CA GLU A 112 9.00 -4.37 17.47
C GLU A 112 9.40 -5.85 17.40
N ASP A 113 8.58 -6.76 17.96
CA ASP A 113 8.88 -8.20 17.96
C ASP A 113 8.72 -8.87 16.59
N LEU A 114 8.20 -8.15 15.59
CA LEU A 114 8.07 -8.60 14.20
C LEU A 114 9.18 -8.03 13.31
N LYS A 115 10.23 -7.44 13.89
CA LYS A 115 11.36 -6.91 13.13
C LYS A 115 12.16 -8.05 12.50
N LEU A 116 12.48 -7.91 11.21
CA LEU A 116 13.33 -8.86 10.51
C LEU A 116 14.78 -8.76 10.99
N GLU A 117 15.45 -9.90 11.16
CA GLU A 117 16.90 -9.94 11.37
C GLU A 117 17.68 -9.47 10.14
N ASN A 118 17.14 -9.74 8.95
CA ASN A 118 17.71 -9.32 7.67
C ASN A 118 16.60 -9.00 6.67
N SER A 119 16.44 -7.71 6.38
CA SER A 119 15.40 -7.18 5.51
C SER A 119 15.56 -7.58 4.04
N LEU A 120 16.75 -8.01 3.61
CA LEU A 120 17.03 -8.59 2.27
C LEU A 120 16.64 -10.07 2.17
N LYS A 121 16.27 -10.71 3.28
CA LYS A 121 15.83 -12.12 3.32
C LYS A 121 14.47 -12.22 4.02
N PRO A 122 13.42 -11.59 3.47
CA PRO A 122 12.10 -11.58 4.08
C PRO A 122 11.52 -12.99 4.24
N VAL A 123 10.83 -13.22 5.36
CA VAL A 123 10.20 -14.51 5.73
C VAL A 123 8.70 -14.32 5.99
N GLY A 124 7.92 -15.41 5.98
CA GLY A 124 6.48 -15.33 6.31
C GLY A 124 5.76 -14.31 5.42
N HIS A 125 4.77 -13.56 5.91
CA HIS A 125 4.35 -12.31 5.24
C HIS A 125 5.36 -11.23 5.64
N SER A 126 5.87 -10.44 4.68
CA SER A 126 6.89 -9.42 4.97
C SER A 126 6.64 -8.16 4.16
N PHE A 127 6.66 -7.01 4.81
CA PHE A 127 6.45 -5.70 4.20
C PHE A 127 7.70 -4.86 4.51
N ILE A 128 8.42 -4.48 3.46
CA ILE A 128 9.71 -3.78 3.56
C ILE A 128 9.53 -2.36 3.05
N ASP A 129 9.96 -1.40 3.85
CA ASP A 129 10.13 -0.02 3.41
C ASP A 129 11.58 0.20 2.95
N TYR A 130 11.78 0.29 1.63
CA TYR A 130 13.10 0.54 1.06
C TYR A 130 13.53 2.01 1.17
N GLY A 131 12.65 2.91 1.64
CA GLY A 131 13.00 4.30 1.92
C GLY A 131 13.79 4.49 3.22
N GLU A 132 13.77 3.49 4.11
CA GLU A 132 14.49 3.51 5.37
C GLU A 132 16.02 3.61 5.19
N ASP A 133 16.68 4.18 6.21
CA ASP A 133 18.14 4.39 6.23
C ASP A 133 18.93 3.11 5.92
N GLU A 134 18.42 1.94 6.32
CA GLU A 134 19.02 0.62 6.02
C GLU A 134 19.35 0.43 4.53
N PHE A 135 18.56 1.02 3.63
CA PHE A 135 18.68 0.82 2.18
C PHE A 135 19.19 2.04 1.41
N THR A 136 19.24 3.21 2.06
CA THR A 136 19.63 4.48 1.41
C THR A 136 21.04 4.94 1.78
N GLN A 137 21.70 4.27 2.73
CA GLN A 137 23.11 4.53 3.04
C GLN A 137 24.03 4.21 1.84
N GLY A 138 24.62 5.26 1.26
CA GLY A 138 25.50 5.15 0.09
C GLY A 138 24.79 4.86 -1.23
N ARG A 139 23.47 5.01 -1.28
CA ARG A 139 22.61 4.79 -2.47
C ARG A 139 21.59 5.90 -2.61
N LEU A 140 21.03 6.06 -3.81
CA LEU A 140 19.89 6.95 -4.00
C LEU A 140 18.64 6.33 -3.36
N HIS A 141 17.75 7.19 -2.85
CA HIS A 141 16.44 6.74 -2.35
C HIS A 141 15.67 6.01 -3.47
N PRO A 142 14.95 4.92 -3.19
CA PRO A 142 14.32 4.09 -4.23
C PRO A 142 13.20 4.77 -5.02
N MET A 143 12.67 5.91 -4.54
CA MET A 143 11.81 6.78 -5.36
C MET A 143 12.58 7.47 -6.50
N ILE A 144 13.87 7.78 -6.28
CA ILE A 144 14.75 8.45 -7.25
C ILE A 144 15.38 7.41 -8.19
N ASP A 145 15.82 6.27 -7.62
CA ASP A 145 16.42 5.16 -8.36
C ASP A 145 15.68 3.85 -8.06
N PRO A 146 14.76 3.42 -8.94
CA PRO A 146 13.92 2.24 -8.72
C PRO A 146 14.66 0.92 -8.93
N SER A 147 15.92 0.93 -9.36
CA SER A 147 16.68 -0.27 -9.77
C SER A 147 16.78 -1.31 -8.65
N PHE A 148 17.07 -0.88 -7.43
CA PHE A 148 17.18 -1.77 -6.28
C PHE A 148 15.85 -2.45 -5.95
N ARG A 149 14.73 -1.70 -5.95
CA ARG A 149 13.41 -2.31 -5.76
C ARG A 149 13.07 -3.27 -6.90
N ALA A 150 13.40 -2.94 -8.14
CA ALA A 150 13.16 -3.82 -9.29
C ALA A 150 13.92 -5.14 -9.16
N GLU A 151 15.17 -5.11 -8.68
CA GLU A 151 15.93 -6.32 -8.34
C GLU A 151 15.19 -7.16 -7.29
N GLN A 152 14.69 -6.53 -6.23
CA GLN A 152 13.92 -7.21 -5.19
C GLN A 152 12.60 -7.78 -5.71
N VAL A 153 11.87 -7.08 -6.59
CA VAL A 153 10.66 -7.60 -7.25
C VAL A 153 10.98 -8.89 -7.99
N LYS A 154 12.06 -8.91 -8.79
CA LYS A 154 12.48 -10.12 -9.50
C LYS A 154 12.82 -11.24 -8.52
N GLN A 155 13.69 -10.98 -7.56
CA GLN A 155 14.16 -11.98 -6.58
C GLN A 155 13.00 -12.60 -5.80
N GLN A 156 12.09 -11.78 -5.27
CA GLN A 156 10.95 -12.26 -4.50
C GLN A 156 9.91 -12.99 -5.38
N SER A 157 9.86 -12.69 -6.68
CA SER A 157 8.98 -13.39 -7.62
C SER A 157 9.47 -14.80 -7.99
N GLU A 158 10.78 -15.03 -7.89
CA GLU A 158 11.39 -16.34 -8.08
C GLU A 158 11.15 -17.28 -6.87
N ASP A 159 10.88 -16.74 -5.68
CA ASP A 159 10.49 -17.52 -4.51
C ASP A 159 9.08 -18.13 -4.69
N ARG A 160 9.02 -19.47 -4.77
CA ARG A 160 7.76 -20.24 -4.92
C ARG A 160 6.84 -20.16 -3.71
N SER A 161 7.33 -19.74 -2.55
CA SER A 161 6.51 -19.51 -1.36
C SER A 161 5.69 -18.22 -1.44
N VAL A 162 6.08 -17.29 -2.32
CA VAL A 162 5.41 -16.00 -2.51
C VAL A 162 4.24 -16.16 -3.47
N ALA A 163 3.07 -15.78 -2.95
CA ALA A 163 1.79 -15.77 -3.65
C ALA A 163 1.49 -14.40 -4.26
N VAL A 164 1.81 -13.33 -3.54
CA VAL A 164 1.48 -11.95 -3.92
C VAL A 164 2.68 -11.04 -3.72
N ILE A 165 2.95 -10.21 -4.71
CA ILE A 165 3.88 -9.08 -4.62
C ILE A 165 3.03 -7.80 -4.60
N LEU A 166 3.14 -7.02 -3.52
CA LEU A 166 2.46 -5.74 -3.33
C LEU A 166 3.50 -4.62 -3.35
N PHE A 167 3.28 -3.55 -4.09
CA PHE A 167 4.19 -2.41 -4.14
C PHE A 167 3.48 -1.08 -4.45
N ASP A 168 4.12 0.03 -4.13
CA ASP A 168 3.69 1.37 -4.49
C ASP A 168 4.48 1.90 -5.70
N VAL A 169 3.97 2.90 -6.39
CA VAL A 169 4.74 3.73 -7.34
C VAL A 169 4.42 5.18 -7.03
N VAL A 170 5.39 5.93 -6.50
CA VAL A 170 5.20 7.33 -6.11
C VAL A 170 5.73 8.26 -7.21
N LEU A 171 4.85 9.10 -7.74
CA LEU A 171 5.16 10.07 -8.79
C LEU A 171 5.44 11.46 -8.22
N GLY A 172 5.74 12.40 -9.10
CA GLY A 172 5.97 13.80 -8.77
C GLY A 172 7.42 14.21 -8.83
N TYR A 173 7.69 15.45 -8.45
CA TYR A 173 9.02 16.02 -8.50
C TYR A 173 9.99 15.28 -7.58
N GLY A 174 11.15 14.91 -8.11
CA GLY A 174 12.18 14.17 -7.38
C GLY A 174 12.06 12.65 -7.51
N SER A 175 10.94 12.11 -7.97
CA SER A 175 10.85 10.70 -8.35
C SER A 175 11.54 10.45 -9.70
N ALA A 176 11.89 9.19 -9.97
CA ALA A 176 12.39 8.76 -11.28
C ALA A 176 11.44 9.17 -12.41
N ASP A 177 11.98 9.32 -13.63
CA ASP A 177 11.19 9.75 -14.80
C ASP A 177 10.17 8.68 -15.23
N ASN A 178 10.48 7.40 -15.02
CA ASN A 178 9.60 6.29 -15.40
C ASN A 178 9.69 5.13 -14.40
N PRO A 179 9.22 5.32 -13.15
CA PRO A 179 9.43 4.36 -12.05
C PRO A 179 8.76 3.00 -12.27
N SER A 180 7.73 2.92 -13.12
CA SER A 180 7.04 1.67 -13.44
C SER A 180 7.83 0.80 -14.43
N PHE A 181 8.69 1.40 -15.26
CA PHE A 181 9.42 0.67 -16.29
C PHE A 181 10.34 -0.40 -15.71
N ASP A 182 11.17 -0.04 -14.73
CA ASP A 182 12.11 -0.98 -14.13
C ASP A 182 11.40 -2.14 -13.43
N VAL A 183 10.26 -1.87 -12.79
CA VAL A 183 9.43 -2.91 -12.17
C VAL A 183 8.85 -3.85 -13.22
N VAL A 184 8.34 -3.31 -14.34
CA VAL A 184 7.81 -4.12 -15.43
C VAL A 184 8.88 -4.99 -16.07
N GLU A 185 10.09 -4.46 -16.29
CA GLU A 185 11.20 -5.25 -16.82
C GLU A 185 11.62 -6.35 -15.84
N ALA A 186 11.64 -6.07 -14.53
CA ALA A 186 11.84 -7.08 -13.50
C ALA A 186 10.80 -8.20 -13.57
N ILE A 187 9.50 -7.86 -13.63
CA ILE A 187 8.38 -8.81 -13.76
C ILE A 187 8.54 -9.69 -15.02
N LYS A 188 8.89 -9.09 -16.16
CA LYS A 188 9.10 -9.82 -17.42
C LYS A 188 10.27 -10.80 -17.31
N SER A 189 11.34 -10.41 -16.62
CA SER A 189 12.56 -11.23 -16.44
C SER A 189 12.41 -12.43 -15.51
N VAL A 190 11.30 -12.53 -14.76
CA VAL A 190 11.04 -13.65 -13.83
C VAL A 190 10.95 -14.98 -14.59
N ASN A 191 11.87 -15.90 -14.30
CA ASN A 191 11.95 -17.22 -14.93
C ASN A 191 11.19 -18.29 -14.14
N ARG A 192 9.86 -18.14 -14.05
CA ARG A 192 8.95 -19.09 -13.39
C ARG A 192 7.68 -19.20 -14.21
N GLU A 193 7.22 -20.44 -14.42
CA GLU A 193 5.99 -20.73 -15.17
C GLU A 193 4.75 -20.07 -14.54
N THR A 194 4.59 -20.24 -13.23
CA THR A 194 3.47 -19.64 -12.48
C THR A 194 3.97 -18.47 -11.64
N LYS A 195 3.88 -17.23 -12.14
CA LYS A 195 4.31 -16.02 -11.39
C LYS A 195 3.38 -15.72 -10.19
N PRO A 196 3.83 -14.98 -9.17
CA PRO A 196 2.94 -14.45 -8.15
C PRO A 196 1.96 -13.44 -8.77
N ILE A 197 0.90 -13.11 -8.02
CA ILE A 197 -0.01 -12.02 -8.38
C ILE A 197 0.67 -10.70 -8.02
N TYR A 198 0.74 -9.77 -8.97
CA TYR A 198 1.29 -8.43 -8.74
C TYR A 198 0.16 -7.43 -8.50
N ILE A 199 0.25 -6.68 -7.41
CA ILE A 199 -0.71 -5.65 -7.05
C ILE A 199 0.05 -4.37 -6.77
N ALA A 200 -0.44 -3.26 -7.30
CA ALA A 200 0.19 -1.97 -7.11
C ALA A 200 -0.81 -0.86 -6.79
N TYR A 201 -0.31 0.18 -6.12
CA TYR A 201 -0.95 1.49 -6.08
C TYR A 201 0.01 2.53 -6.68
N VAL A 202 -0.50 3.35 -7.62
CA VAL A 202 0.26 4.48 -8.17
C VAL A 202 -0.18 5.75 -7.46
N CYS A 203 0.69 6.29 -6.60
CA CYS A 203 0.47 7.52 -5.85
C CYS A 203 0.97 8.71 -6.68
N GLY A 204 0.04 9.50 -7.20
CA GLY A 204 0.35 10.66 -8.03
C GLY A 204 -0.92 11.31 -8.57
N THR A 205 -0.73 12.32 -9.41
CA THR A 205 -1.79 13.12 -10.04
C THR A 205 -1.58 13.19 -11.55
N ASP A 206 -2.62 13.59 -12.28
CA ASP A 206 -2.53 13.85 -13.73
C ASP A 206 -1.56 14.99 -14.09
N GLY A 207 -1.16 15.80 -13.10
CA GLY A 207 -0.20 16.90 -13.27
C GLY A 207 1.26 16.51 -13.05
N ASP A 208 1.55 15.27 -12.65
CA ASP A 208 2.93 14.86 -12.37
C ASP A 208 3.74 14.61 -13.66
N PRO A 209 5.06 14.88 -13.66
CA PRO A 209 5.91 14.76 -14.85
C PRO A 209 5.92 13.38 -15.52
N GLN A 210 5.67 12.32 -14.74
CA GLN A 210 5.77 10.93 -15.18
C GLN A 210 4.53 10.43 -15.95
N ASP A 211 3.46 11.23 -16.00
CA ASP A 211 2.14 10.88 -16.55
C ASP A 211 1.49 9.67 -15.83
N LEU A 212 0.56 9.96 -14.92
CA LEU A 212 -0.15 8.95 -14.13
C LEU A 212 -0.80 7.87 -15.01
N GLY A 213 -1.47 8.26 -16.09
CA GLY A 213 -2.15 7.34 -16.99
C GLY A 213 -1.17 6.40 -17.69
N ARG A 214 -0.04 6.93 -18.15
CA ARG A 214 1.04 6.14 -18.76
C ARG A 214 1.64 5.14 -17.78
N GLN A 215 1.94 5.56 -16.54
CA GLN A 215 2.52 4.68 -15.52
C GLN A 215 1.57 3.52 -15.18
N ARG A 216 0.27 3.81 -15.01
CA ARG A 216 -0.75 2.79 -14.75
C ARG A 216 -0.89 1.81 -15.91
N THR A 217 -0.99 2.31 -17.14
CA THR A 217 -1.12 1.49 -18.35
C THR A 217 0.05 0.52 -18.48
N LEU A 218 1.28 1.00 -18.26
CA LEU A 218 2.49 0.18 -18.35
C LEU A 218 2.47 -1.01 -17.36
N LEU A 219 1.99 -0.77 -16.13
CA LEU A 219 1.83 -1.82 -15.11
C LEU A 219 0.72 -2.80 -15.50
N GLU A 220 -0.44 -2.30 -15.93
CA GLU A 220 -1.59 -3.12 -16.30
C GLU A 220 -1.29 -4.03 -17.50
N GLU A 221 -0.57 -3.53 -18.51
CA GLU A 221 -0.10 -4.32 -19.66
C GLU A 221 0.87 -5.44 -19.25
N ALA A 222 1.60 -5.27 -18.15
CA ALA A 222 2.47 -6.30 -17.57
C ALA A 222 1.71 -7.31 -16.68
N GLY A 223 0.38 -7.18 -16.58
CA GLY A 223 -0.47 -8.05 -15.75
C GLY A 223 -0.53 -7.64 -14.28
N VAL A 224 -0.07 -6.44 -13.93
CA VAL A 224 -0.19 -5.90 -12.58
C VAL A 224 -1.61 -5.40 -12.37
N ILE A 225 -2.16 -5.69 -11.19
CA ILE A 225 -3.45 -5.15 -10.78
C ILE A 225 -3.22 -3.81 -10.11
N VAL A 226 -3.57 -2.72 -10.79
CA VAL A 226 -3.42 -1.38 -10.25
C VAL A 226 -4.72 -0.97 -9.52
N CYS A 227 -4.62 -0.80 -8.21
CA CYS A 227 -5.72 -0.37 -7.36
C CYS A 227 -5.82 1.16 -7.28
N GLU A 228 -7.00 1.66 -6.92
CA GLU A 228 -7.29 3.11 -6.82
C GLU A 228 -6.66 3.76 -5.59
N SER A 229 -6.30 2.96 -4.58
CA SER A 229 -5.66 3.41 -3.34
C SER A 229 -4.72 2.34 -2.80
N ASN A 230 -3.80 2.77 -1.94
CA ASN A 230 -2.94 1.85 -1.19
C ASN A 230 -3.75 0.93 -0.25
N ALA A 231 -4.80 1.47 0.38
CA ALA A 231 -5.71 0.70 1.22
C ALA A 231 -6.37 -0.47 0.47
N ARG A 232 -6.90 -0.20 -0.73
CA ARG A 232 -7.46 -1.24 -1.61
C ARG A 232 -6.41 -2.26 -2.05
N ALA A 233 -5.21 -1.80 -2.37
CA ALA A 233 -4.11 -2.68 -2.78
C ALA A 233 -3.72 -3.65 -1.64
N ALA A 234 -3.57 -3.14 -0.42
CA ALA A 234 -3.24 -3.93 0.76
C ALA A 234 -4.35 -4.92 1.13
N LEU A 235 -5.61 -4.46 1.16
CA LEU A 235 -6.78 -5.31 1.43
C LEU A 235 -6.89 -6.44 0.40
N LEU A 236 -6.69 -6.12 -0.88
CA LEU A 236 -6.75 -7.10 -1.94
C LEU A 236 -5.61 -8.12 -1.82
N ALA A 237 -4.39 -7.67 -1.59
CA ALA A 237 -3.24 -8.54 -1.41
C ALA A 237 -3.44 -9.52 -0.24
N ALA A 238 -3.92 -9.03 0.89
CA ALA A 238 -4.15 -9.84 2.08
C ALA A 238 -5.33 -10.82 1.89
N SER A 239 -6.42 -10.39 1.24
CA SER A 239 -7.60 -11.26 1.02
C SER A 239 -7.34 -12.42 0.06
N LEU A 240 -6.38 -12.31 -0.85
CA LEU A 240 -5.99 -13.39 -1.78
C LEU A 240 -5.28 -14.56 -1.09
N VAL A 241 -4.64 -14.32 0.05
CA VAL A 241 -3.88 -15.35 0.78
C VAL A 241 -4.47 -15.68 2.16
N SER A 242 -5.44 -14.89 2.63
CA SER A 242 -6.13 -15.18 3.87
C SER A 242 -6.91 -16.49 3.70
N ARG A 243 -6.65 -17.43 4.61
CA ARG A 243 -7.43 -18.67 4.62
C ARG A 243 -8.81 -18.29 5.16
N LYS A 244 -9.86 -18.46 4.36
CA LYS A 244 -11.20 -18.62 4.93
C LYS A 244 -11.12 -19.85 5.83
N GLU A 245 -11.26 -19.66 7.14
CA GLU A 245 -11.62 -20.77 8.02
C GLU A 245 -12.84 -21.45 7.37
N ARG A 246 -12.67 -22.71 7.01
CA ARG A 246 -13.76 -23.56 6.52
C ARG A 246 -14.51 -24.11 7.71
#